data_AF-A0A9Q4CBF2-F1
#
_entry.id   AF-A0A9Q4CBF2-F1
#
_cell.length_a   1.000
_cell.length_b   1.000
_cell.length_c   1.000
_cell.angle_alpha   90.00
_cell.angle_beta   90.00
_cell.angle_gamma   90.00
#
_symmetry.space_group_name_H-M   'P 1'
#
loop_
_entity.id
_entity.type
_entity.pdbx_description
1 polymer ?
#
loop_
_entity_poly.entity_id
_entity_poly.type
_entity_poly.pdbx_seq_one_letter_code
_entity_poly.pdbx_strand_id
1 'polypeptide(L)'
;MYSTSTTTESRTDFPTGGRGQSHKSPHTQHPPLTEPTQVTRPAPFSHRDPLRECTSDPFRARFGQNLPVGLREEAAGMDWRTFTGIYCPTPDLRIDGLTHTLLRDNRRRFTATLTSSRPGRGGVTHSHREIVAMGAVSACTNLLADAGRRVEILTFRQREIFNGTAVFLEVCDNRNRCWVLGFGGTPDAAVASAMSRAAHRLHRGID
;
A
#
# COMPACT_ATOMS: atom_id res chain seq x y z
N MET A 1 -35.42 33.41 -22.65
CA MET A 1 -35.58 34.63 -21.83
C MET A 1 -34.29 34.81 -21.03
N TYR A 2 -33.58 35.90 -21.30
CA TYR A 2 -32.41 36.33 -20.54
C TYR A 2 -32.85 37.07 -19.28
N SER A 3 -32.09 36.93 -18.18
CA SER A 3 -31.85 38.02 -17.22
C SER A 3 -30.58 37.78 -16.42
N THR A 4 -29.88 38.88 -16.22
CA THR A 4 -28.48 39.12 -15.81
C THR A 4 -28.27 39.24 -14.30
N SER A 5 -27.02 39.14 -13.84
CA SER A 5 -26.43 40.11 -12.89
C SER A 5 -24.90 40.11 -12.94
N THR A 6 -24.37 41.33 -12.86
CA THR A 6 -23.01 41.82 -13.14
C THR A 6 -22.30 42.17 -11.82
N THR A 7 -20.95 42.16 -11.78
CA THR A 7 -20.06 43.08 -10.99
C THR A 7 -18.61 42.73 -11.37
N THR A 8 -17.95 43.42 -12.32
CA THR A 8 -17.21 44.71 -12.25
C THR A 8 -15.87 44.63 -11.52
N GLU A 9 -14.79 44.52 -12.30
CA GLU A 9 -13.40 44.83 -11.95
C GLU A 9 -13.15 46.35 -11.97
N SER A 10 -12.25 46.82 -11.10
CA SER A 10 -11.58 48.11 -11.26
C SER A 10 -10.10 48.00 -10.89
N ARG A 11 -9.26 48.38 -11.85
CA ARG A 11 -7.80 48.52 -11.82
C ARG A 11 -7.47 50.01 -11.76
N THR A 12 -6.44 50.40 -11.01
CA THR A 12 -5.78 51.70 -11.21
C THR A 12 -4.27 51.59 -11.00
N ASP A 13 -3.56 52.21 -11.94
CA ASP A 13 -2.12 52.18 -12.26
C ASP A 13 -1.33 53.36 -11.62
N PHE A 14 -0.05 53.12 -11.27
CA PHE A 14 1.20 53.95 -11.40
C PHE A 14 1.31 55.36 -10.76
N PRO A 15 2.49 56.07 -10.69
CA PRO A 15 3.83 55.82 -11.27
C PRO A 15 5.10 56.11 -10.39
N THR A 16 6.23 55.89 -11.07
CA THR A 16 7.71 56.02 -10.96
C THR A 16 8.39 57.32 -10.45
N GLY A 17 9.54 57.17 -9.75
CA GLY A 17 10.83 57.82 -10.13
C GLY A 17 11.52 58.85 -9.18
N GLY A 18 12.85 58.73 -8.96
CA GLY A 18 13.75 59.87 -8.68
C GLY A 18 14.94 59.68 -7.71
N ARG A 19 16.15 60.13 -8.08
CA ARG A 19 17.51 59.95 -7.46
C ARG A 19 17.87 61.00 -6.38
N GLY A 20 18.89 60.72 -5.55
CA GLY A 20 19.74 61.75 -4.89
C GLY A 20 20.69 61.25 -3.78
N GLN A 21 21.94 61.73 -3.73
CA GLN A 21 23.09 61.22 -2.96
C GLN A 21 23.50 62.05 -1.71
N SER A 22 24.26 61.40 -0.80
CA SER A 22 25.40 61.84 0.05
C SER A 22 25.26 62.91 1.15
N HIS A 23 25.75 62.62 2.38
CA HIS A 23 26.90 63.30 3.04
C HIS A 23 27.21 62.82 4.50
N LYS A 24 28.51 62.56 4.76
CA LYS A 24 29.40 62.79 5.95
C LYS A 24 29.04 62.42 7.42
N SER A 25 30.00 61.73 8.07
CA SER A 25 30.25 61.53 9.54
C SER A 25 30.66 62.84 10.28
N PRO A 26 30.83 62.98 11.64
CA PRO A 26 31.70 62.15 12.53
C PRO A 26 31.37 62.06 14.08
N HIS A 27 32.23 61.32 14.81
CA HIS A 27 32.68 61.43 16.22
C HIS A 27 31.86 60.98 17.47
N THR A 28 32.41 59.94 18.15
CA THR A 28 32.85 59.87 19.58
C THR A 28 31.90 59.46 20.73
N GLN A 29 32.47 58.59 21.61
CA GLN A 29 32.31 58.35 23.07
C GLN A 29 31.55 57.09 23.58
N HIS A 30 32.28 56.25 24.33
CA HIS A 30 31.83 55.19 25.26
C HIS A 30 31.48 55.80 26.64
N PRO A 31 30.56 55.22 27.47
CA PRO A 31 30.97 54.26 28.55
C PRO A 31 29.86 53.19 28.88
N PRO A 32 29.76 52.54 30.07
CA PRO A 32 30.12 51.12 30.25
C PRO A 32 28.97 50.15 30.68
N LEU A 33 29.29 48.85 30.64
CA LEU A 33 28.71 47.66 31.30
C LEU A 33 27.18 47.53 31.46
N THR A 34 26.58 46.57 30.75
CA THR A 34 25.48 45.74 31.28
C THR A 34 25.57 44.35 30.65
N GLU A 35 25.79 43.33 31.47
CA GLU A 35 25.67 41.92 31.09
C GLU A 35 24.27 41.66 30.53
N PRO A 36 24.12 41.04 29.34
CA PRO A 36 22.84 40.48 28.95
C PRO A 36 22.61 39.20 29.75
N THR A 37 21.69 39.29 30.71
CA THR A 37 20.92 38.20 31.30
C THR A 37 20.84 37.01 30.36
N GLN A 38 21.41 35.87 30.77
CA GLN A 38 21.20 34.60 30.09
C GLN A 38 19.70 34.31 30.05
N VAL A 39 19.09 34.55 28.89
CA VAL A 39 17.77 34.01 28.58
C VAL A 39 17.93 32.51 28.60
N THR A 40 17.45 31.87 29.66
CA THR A 40 17.31 30.42 29.77
C THR A 40 16.57 29.94 28.54
N ARG A 41 17.31 29.40 27.56
CA ARG A 41 16.76 28.74 26.40
C ARG A 41 15.87 27.61 26.92
N PRO A 42 14.55 27.60 26.65
CA PRO A 42 13.74 26.46 27.03
C PRO A 42 14.38 25.22 26.38
N ALA A 43 14.57 24.17 27.19
CA ALA A 43 15.09 22.90 26.71
C ALA A 43 14.36 22.54 25.41
N PRO A 44 15.06 22.12 24.35
CA PRO A 44 14.38 21.72 23.14
C PRO A 44 13.39 20.64 23.57
N PHE A 45 12.10 20.94 23.40
CA PHE A 45 11.07 19.91 23.42
C PHE A 45 11.63 18.80 22.55
N SER A 46 11.89 17.65 23.17
CA SER A 46 12.31 16.48 22.44
C SER A 46 11.13 16.14 21.54
N HIS A 47 11.11 16.75 20.36
CA HIS A 47 10.30 16.32 19.25
C HIS A 47 10.75 14.90 19.02
N ARG A 48 9.96 13.97 19.55
CA ARG A 48 10.09 12.56 19.26
C ARG A 48 9.98 12.47 17.74
N ASP A 49 11.11 12.28 17.10
CA ASP A 49 11.22 12.24 15.65
C ASP A 49 10.37 11.05 15.16
N PRO A 50 9.23 11.26 14.49
CA PRO A 50 8.37 10.17 14.05
C PRO A 50 9.09 9.27 13.03
N LEU A 51 10.22 9.71 12.46
CA LEU A 51 11.03 8.90 11.55
C LEU A 51 11.85 7.84 12.28
N ARG A 52 12.10 7.97 13.60
CA ARG A 52 12.87 6.97 14.38
C ARG A 52 12.04 5.78 14.85
N GLU A 53 10.70 5.86 14.79
CA GLU A 53 9.81 4.73 15.06
C GLU A 53 9.55 3.87 13.79
N CYS A 54 10.10 4.27 12.64
CA CYS A 54 10.02 3.60 11.33
C CYS A 54 10.82 2.28 11.22
N THR A 55 11.36 1.75 12.32
CA THR A 55 12.09 0.45 12.35
C THR A 55 11.20 -0.72 12.80
N SER A 56 9.96 -0.46 13.21
CA SER A 56 9.04 -1.49 13.73
C SER A 56 8.03 -1.91 12.65
N ASP A 57 8.11 -3.17 12.20
CA ASP A 57 7.08 -3.96 11.50
C ASP A 57 5.95 -3.14 10.82
N PRO A 58 5.93 -3.02 9.48
CA PRO A 58 4.99 -2.15 8.77
C PRO A 58 3.52 -2.54 8.98
N PHE A 59 3.24 -3.83 9.20
CA PHE A 59 1.87 -4.29 9.46
C PHE A 59 1.44 -3.95 10.88
N ARG A 60 2.36 -4.02 11.85
CA ARG A 60 2.11 -3.58 13.22
C ARG A 60 1.83 -2.09 13.30
N ALA A 61 2.63 -1.27 12.63
CA ALA A 61 2.42 0.17 12.58
C ALA A 61 1.03 0.53 12.02
N ARG A 62 0.51 -0.27 11.07
CA ARG A 62 -0.75 0.00 10.38
C ARG A 62 -2.00 -0.59 11.03
N PHE A 63 -1.89 -1.77 11.63
CA PHE A 63 -3.01 -2.58 12.13
C PHE A 63 -2.84 -3.08 13.58
N GLY A 64 -1.73 -2.74 14.25
CA GLY A 64 -1.45 -3.15 15.63
C GLY A 64 -1.05 -4.62 15.81
N GLN A 65 -0.93 -5.38 14.72
CA GLN A 65 -0.61 -6.82 14.74
C GLN A 65 0.76 -7.08 14.09
N ASN A 66 1.51 -8.04 14.61
CA ASN A 66 2.81 -8.37 14.05
C ASN A 66 2.69 -9.23 12.79
N LEU A 67 3.61 -9.03 11.85
CA LEU A 67 3.84 -9.92 10.71
C LEU A 67 4.16 -11.34 11.18
N PRO A 68 3.90 -12.37 10.36
CA PRO A 68 4.48 -13.71 10.55
C PRO A 68 6.00 -13.62 10.68
N VAL A 69 6.62 -14.47 11.53
CA VAL A 69 8.06 -14.37 11.87
C VAL A 69 8.94 -14.36 10.61
N GLY A 70 8.76 -15.31 9.69
CA GLY A 70 9.58 -15.37 8.46
C GLY A 70 9.43 -14.14 7.55
N LEU A 71 8.25 -13.54 7.48
CA LEU A 71 8.02 -12.31 6.72
C LEU A 71 8.52 -11.06 7.45
N ARG A 72 8.53 -11.08 8.79
CA ARG A 72 8.99 -9.95 9.61
C ARG A 72 10.48 -9.65 9.37
N GLU A 73 11.27 -10.70 9.21
CA GLU A 73 12.70 -10.58 8.90
C GLU A 73 12.92 -9.95 7.52
N GLU A 74 12.19 -10.43 6.49
CA GLU A 74 12.26 -9.90 5.12
C GLU A 74 11.75 -8.45 5.04
N ALA A 75 10.78 -8.08 5.86
CA ALA A 75 10.13 -6.76 5.85
C ALA A 75 10.70 -5.75 6.87
N ALA A 76 11.76 -6.10 7.60
CA ALA A 76 12.32 -5.24 8.63
C ALA A 76 12.78 -3.89 8.05
N GLY A 77 12.35 -2.79 8.68
CA GLY A 77 12.69 -1.42 8.25
C GLY A 77 11.96 -0.91 6.99
N MET A 78 11.06 -1.69 6.40
CA MET A 78 10.21 -1.21 5.31
C MET A 78 9.09 -0.32 5.83
N ASP A 79 8.82 0.79 5.13
CA ASP A 79 7.56 1.53 5.30
C ASP A 79 6.38 0.78 4.66
N TRP A 80 5.15 1.20 4.98
CA TRP A 80 3.93 0.56 4.49
C TRP A 80 3.80 0.52 2.97
N ARG A 81 4.19 1.60 2.27
CA ARG A 81 4.08 1.71 0.81
C ARG A 81 5.08 0.77 0.15
N THR A 82 6.32 0.73 0.65
CA THR A 82 7.35 -0.19 0.15
C THR A 82 6.94 -1.65 0.38
N PHE A 83 6.49 -1.98 1.59
CA PHE A 83 6.00 -3.31 1.94
C PHE A 83 4.85 -3.77 1.03
N THR A 84 3.81 -2.95 0.86
CA THR A 84 2.69 -3.31 -0.03
C THR A 84 3.10 -3.36 -1.50
N GLY A 85 4.02 -2.52 -1.95
CA GLY A 85 4.56 -2.59 -3.31
C GLY A 85 5.24 -3.93 -3.62
N ILE A 86 5.90 -4.54 -2.64
CA ILE A 86 6.61 -5.83 -2.79
C ILE A 86 5.65 -7.01 -2.62
N TYR A 87 4.87 -7.06 -1.53
CA TYR A 87 4.09 -8.25 -1.17
C TYR A 87 2.64 -8.24 -1.68
N CYS A 88 2.15 -7.09 -2.17
CA CYS A 88 0.81 -6.94 -2.74
C CYS A 88 0.84 -6.47 -4.21
N PRO A 89 1.61 -7.11 -5.13
CA PRO A 89 1.68 -6.66 -6.51
C PRO A 89 0.31 -6.78 -7.20
N THR A 90 0.12 -6.07 -8.30
CA THR A 90 -1.05 -6.24 -9.17
C THR A 90 -0.84 -7.46 -10.06
N PRO A 91 -1.63 -8.53 -9.91
CA PRO A 91 -1.44 -9.74 -10.72
C PRO A 91 -2.04 -9.61 -12.12
N ASP A 92 -1.45 -10.32 -13.07
CA ASP A 92 -1.90 -10.47 -14.47
C ASP A 92 -3.02 -11.50 -14.63
N LEU A 93 -3.16 -12.44 -13.68
CA LEU A 93 -4.29 -13.35 -13.55
C LEU A 93 -4.93 -13.17 -12.17
N ARG A 94 -6.20 -12.77 -12.14
CA ARG A 94 -6.98 -12.55 -10.92
C ARG A 94 -8.12 -13.54 -10.81
N ILE A 95 -8.34 -14.04 -9.60
CA ILE A 95 -9.57 -14.70 -9.19
C ILE A 95 -10.46 -13.64 -8.53
N ASP A 96 -11.46 -13.18 -9.25
CA ASP A 96 -12.41 -12.16 -8.82
C ASP A 96 -13.75 -12.80 -8.42
N GLY A 97 -14.47 -12.19 -7.47
CA GLY A 97 -15.84 -12.59 -7.13
C GLY A 97 -15.99 -14.01 -6.56
N LEU A 98 -14.96 -14.54 -5.88
CA LEU A 98 -15.01 -15.86 -5.27
C LEU A 98 -16.10 -15.92 -4.19
N THR A 99 -17.15 -16.70 -4.45
CA THR A 99 -18.25 -16.96 -3.52
C THR A 99 -18.52 -18.46 -3.48
N HIS A 100 -19.24 -18.93 -2.45
CA HIS A 100 -19.59 -20.33 -2.35
C HIS A 100 -20.99 -20.60 -1.81
N THR A 101 -21.48 -21.78 -2.13
CA THR A 101 -22.65 -22.39 -1.48
C THR A 101 -22.23 -23.71 -0.82
N LEU A 102 -22.86 -24.03 0.31
CA LEU A 102 -22.62 -25.29 1.01
C LEU A 102 -23.31 -26.44 0.27
N LEU A 103 -22.59 -27.54 0.13
CA LEU A 103 -23.11 -28.82 -0.35
C LEU A 103 -23.15 -29.83 0.81
N ARG A 104 -23.59 -31.06 0.50
CA ARG A 104 -23.47 -32.19 1.42
C ARG A 104 -22.01 -32.51 1.71
N ASP A 105 -21.77 -33.16 2.84
CA ASP A 105 -20.44 -33.61 3.30
C ASP A 105 -19.45 -32.47 3.51
N ASN A 106 -19.95 -31.29 3.88
CA ASN A 106 -19.16 -30.07 4.11
C ASN A 106 -18.32 -29.64 2.89
N ARG A 107 -18.69 -30.11 1.69
CA ARG A 107 -18.13 -29.62 0.43
C ARG A 107 -18.75 -28.27 0.09
N ARG A 108 -18.02 -27.47 -0.69
CA ARG A 108 -18.46 -26.15 -1.10
C ARG A 108 -18.36 -26.04 -2.61
N ARG A 109 -19.43 -25.56 -3.24
CA ARG A 109 -19.42 -25.16 -4.65
C ARG A 109 -18.98 -23.71 -4.71
N PHE A 110 -17.80 -23.46 -5.25
CA PHE A 110 -17.26 -22.13 -5.48
C PHE A 110 -17.56 -21.67 -6.89
N THR A 111 -17.91 -20.39 -7.02
CA THR A 111 -17.99 -19.68 -8.30
C THR A 111 -17.03 -18.50 -8.28
N ALA A 112 -16.32 -18.28 -9.39
CA ALA A 112 -15.38 -17.18 -9.54
C ALA A 112 -15.27 -16.72 -10.99
N THR A 113 -14.73 -15.53 -11.21
CA THR A 113 -14.34 -15.03 -12.52
C THR A 113 -12.83 -14.92 -12.57
N LEU A 114 -12.20 -15.63 -13.51
CA LEU A 114 -10.79 -15.47 -13.81
C LEU A 114 -10.63 -14.30 -14.80
N THR A 115 -9.97 -13.24 -14.36
CA THR A 115 -9.62 -12.09 -15.21
C THR A 115 -8.14 -12.18 -15.55
N SER A 116 -7.80 -12.32 -16.84
CA SER A 116 -6.42 -12.31 -17.30
C SER A 116 -6.13 -11.08 -18.16
N SER A 117 -5.08 -10.34 -17.79
CA SER A 117 -4.58 -9.16 -18.48
C SER A 117 -3.14 -9.46 -18.91
N ARG A 118 -2.97 -10.04 -20.10
CA ARG A 118 -1.63 -10.36 -20.62
C ARG A 118 -1.02 -9.15 -21.29
N PRO A 119 0.14 -8.65 -20.83
CA PRO A 119 0.90 -7.65 -21.56
C PRO A 119 1.19 -8.16 -22.98
N GLY A 120 1.01 -7.31 -24.00
CA GLY A 120 1.33 -7.65 -25.39
C GLY A 120 0.25 -8.40 -26.20
N ARG A 121 -0.74 -9.05 -25.56
CA ARG A 121 -1.90 -9.66 -26.28
C ARG A 121 -3.12 -8.74 -26.42
N GLY A 122 -3.01 -7.48 -25.96
CA GLY A 122 -3.97 -6.42 -26.29
C GLY A 122 -5.40 -6.62 -25.78
N GLY A 123 -5.63 -7.42 -24.74
CA GLY A 123 -6.97 -7.65 -24.23
C GLY A 123 -7.02 -8.18 -22.80
N VAL A 124 -8.11 -7.84 -22.10
CA VAL A 124 -8.51 -8.46 -20.84
C VAL A 124 -9.52 -9.55 -21.16
N THR A 125 -9.24 -10.78 -20.73
CA THR A 125 -10.17 -11.91 -20.88
C THR A 125 -10.82 -12.23 -19.56
N HIS A 126 -12.13 -12.48 -19.58
CA HIS A 126 -12.89 -12.92 -18.41
C HIS A 126 -13.42 -14.34 -18.66
N SER A 127 -13.23 -15.22 -17.68
CA SER A 127 -13.71 -16.61 -17.73
C SER A 127 -14.41 -16.97 -16.44
N HIS A 128 -15.70 -17.29 -16.51
CA HIS A 128 -16.43 -17.81 -15.36
C HIS A 128 -16.02 -19.24 -15.07
N ARG A 129 -15.83 -19.58 -13.79
CA ARG A 129 -15.42 -20.91 -13.33
C ARG A 129 -16.26 -21.34 -12.14
N GLU A 130 -16.56 -22.62 -12.12
CA GLU A 130 -17.19 -23.30 -11.00
C GLU A 130 -16.31 -24.49 -10.58
N ILE A 131 -16.15 -24.68 -9.27
CA ILE A 131 -15.40 -25.81 -8.73
C ILE A 131 -15.96 -26.26 -7.39
N VAL A 132 -15.99 -27.57 -7.14
CA VAL A 132 -16.29 -28.13 -5.82
C VAL A 132 -14.99 -28.35 -5.06
N ALA A 133 -14.87 -27.75 -3.89
CA ALA A 133 -13.68 -27.84 -3.05
C ALA A 133 -14.03 -27.82 -1.55
N MET A 134 -13.07 -28.16 -0.70
CA MET A 134 -13.25 -28.13 0.76
C MET A 134 -13.08 -26.71 1.35
N GLY A 135 -12.58 -25.76 0.58
CA GLY A 135 -12.36 -24.38 1.01
C GLY A 135 -11.74 -23.52 -0.08
N ALA A 136 -11.68 -22.20 0.15
CA ALA A 136 -11.22 -21.22 -0.83
C ALA A 136 -9.78 -21.48 -1.29
N VAL A 137 -8.89 -21.91 -0.38
CA VAL A 137 -7.50 -22.26 -0.73
C VAL A 137 -7.45 -23.40 -1.75
N SER A 138 -8.21 -24.47 -1.53
CA SER A 138 -8.28 -25.62 -2.43
C SER A 138 -8.92 -25.23 -3.77
N ALA A 139 -9.97 -24.42 -3.76
CA ALA A 139 -10.58 -23.89 -4.98
C ALA A 139 -9.58 -23.06 -5.80
N CYS A 140 -8.94 -22.06 -5.18
CA CYS A 140 -7.97 -21.20 -5.85
C CYS A 140 -6.77 -21.97 -6.39
N THR A 141 -6.26 -22.95 -5.63
CA THR A 141 -5.12 -23.78 -6.07
C THR A 141 -5.46 -24.53 -7.37
N ASN A 142 -6.64 -25.15 -7.44
CA ASN A 142 -7.08 -25.85 -8.64
C ASN A 142 -7.34 -24.89 -9.80
N LEU A 143 -8.03 -23.76 -9.57
CA LEU A 143 -8.30 -22.76 -10.61
C LEU A 143 -7.01 -22.21 -11.23
N LEU A 144 -5.97 -22.00 -10.42
CA LEU A 144 -4.67 -21.55 -10.90
C LEU A 144 -3.90 -22.67 -11.62
N ALA A 145 -3.99 -23.91 -11.12
CA ALA A 145 -3.39 -25.07 -11.79
C ALA A 145 -4.01 -25.29 -13.19
N ASP A 146 -5.34 -25.17 -13.32
CA ASP A 146 -6.05 -25.25 -14.60
C ASP A 146 -5.64 -24.12 -15.56
N ALA A 147 -5.23 -22.97 -15.01
CA ALA A 147 -4.69 -21.85 -15.78
C ALA A 147 -3.17 -21.98 -16.08
N GLY A 148 -2.54 -23.09 -15.71
CA GLY A 148 -1.10 -23.34 -15.91
C GLY A 148 -0.18 -22.59 -14.95
N ARG A 149 -0.71 -22.05 -13.84
CA ARG A 149 0.02 -21.26 -12.84
C ARG A 149 -0.02 -21.97 -11.48
N ARG A 150 0.71 -23.08 -11.34
CA ARG A 150 0.72 -23.87 -10.09
C ARG A 150 1.25 -23.06 -8.91
N VAL A 151 0.64 -23.24 -7.74
CA VAL A 151 1.03 -22.59 -6.49
C VAL A 151 0.90 -23.60 -5.37
N GLU A 152 2.00 -23.87 -4.67
CA GLU A 152 2.02 -24.66 -3.45
C GLU A 152 2.14 -23.74 -2.24
N ILE A 153 1.42 -24.03 -1.16
CA ILE A 153 1.41 -23.20 0.06
C ILE A 153 2.29 -23.86 1.11
N LEU A 154 3.34 -23.14 1.52
CA LEU A 154 4.24 -23.54 2.60
C LEU A 154 3.75 -23.03 3.95
N THR A 155 3.28 -21.78 3.98
CA THR A 155 2.76 -21.16 5.20
C THR A 155 1.47 -20.41 4.89
N PHE A 156 0.46 -20.60 5.74
CA PHE A 156 -0.80 -19.85 5.72
C PHE A 156 -1.00 -19.14 7.05
N ARG A 157 -1.22 -17.81 7.01
CA ARG A 157 -1.63 -17.03 8.19
C ARG A 157 -2.74 -16.06 7.79
N GLN A 158 -3.85 -16.13 8.52
CA GLN A 158 -4.98 -15.21 8.38
C GLN A 158 -5.04 -14.29 9.60
N ARG A 159 -5.37 -13.02 9.35
CA ARG A 159 -5.60 -12.01 10.38
C ARG A 159 -6.85 -11.21 10.07
N GLU A 160 -7.70 -11.03 11.07
CA GLU A 160 -8.78 -10.08 11.00
C GLU A 160 -8.23 -8.66 11.20
N ILE A 161 -8.68 -7.75 10.35
CA ILE A 161 -8.39 -6.33 10.42
C ILE A 161 -9.72 -5.57 10.44
N PHE A 162 -9.70 -4.29 10.83
CA PHE A 162 -10.90 -3.50 11.13
C PHE A 162 -12.07 -3.68 10.16
N ASN A 163 -11.83 -3.73 8.85
CA ASN A 163 -12.87 -3.90 7.84
C ASN A 163 -12.55 -5.00 6.81
N GLY A 164 -11.98 -6.11 7.27
CA GLY A 164 -11.75 -7.24 6.39
C GLY A 164 -10.74 -8.26 6.91
N THR A 165 -10.17 -9.00 5.97
CA THR A 165 -9.21 -10.07 6.25
C THR A 165 -7.91 -9.81 5.51
N ALA A 166 -6.79 -9.99 6.21
CA ALA A 166 -5.45 -10.05 5.66
C ALA A 166 -4.98 -11.51 5.65
N VAL A 167 -4.48 -11.98 4.51
CA VAL A 167 -3.93 -13.33 4.35
C VAL A 167 -2.48 -13.22 3.92
N PHE A 168 -1.59 -13.79 4.71
CA PHE A 168 -0.17 -13.93 4.40
C PHE A 168 0.08 -15.35 3.95
N LEU A 169 0.63 -15.50 2.75
CA LEU A 169 1.04 -16.79 2.22
C LEU A 169 2.53 -16.78 1.95
N GLU A 170 3.16 -17.86 2.37
CA GLU A 170 4.43 -18.26 1.80
C GLU A 170 4.17 -19.39 0.83
N VAL A 171 4.63 -19.22 -0.40
CA VAL A 171 4.30 -20.11 -1.50
C VAL A 171 5.54 -20.53 -2.26
N CYS A 172 5.45 -21.64 -2.98
CA CYS A 172 6.45 -22.05 -3.95
C CYS A 172 5.86 -22.62 -5.23
N ASP A 173 6.69 -22.61 -6.26
CA ASP A 173 6.60 -23.49 -7.42
C ASP A 173 8.03 -23.95 -7.74
N ASN A 174 8.27 -25.26 -7.66
CA ASN A 174 9.60 -25.86 -7.74
C ASN A 174 10.59 -25.20 -6.74
N ARG A 175 11.61 -24.50 -7.27
CA ARG A 175 12.65 -23.83 -6.47
C ARG A 175 12.33 -22.36 -6.19
N ASN A 176 11.31 -21.79 -6.84
CA ASN A 176 10.93 -20.40 -6.63
C ASN A 176 10.01 -20.32 -5.40
N ARG A 177 10.37 -19.48 -4.42
CA ARG A 177 9.60 -19.28 -3.19
C ARG A 177 9.44 -17.78 -2.95
N CYS A 178 8.26 -17.37 -2.50
CA CYS A 178 8.03 -16.00 -2.11
C CYS A 178 6.91 -15.85 -1.08
N TRP A 179 6.96 -14.75 -0.34
CA TRP A 179 5.82 -14.26 0.43
C TRP A 179 4.89 -13.40 -0.42
N VAL A 180 3.60 -13.48 -0.10
CA VAL A 180 2.57 -12.56 -0.57
C VAL A 180 1.60 -12.20 0.55
N LEU A 181 0.98 -11.05 0.38
CA LEU A 181 -0.11 -10.57 1.22
C LEU A 181 -1.34 -10.34 0.33
N GLY A 182 -2.49 -10.85 0.76
CA GLY A 182 -3.81 -10.61 0.18
C GLY A 182 -4.72 -9.87 1.14
N PHE A 183 -5.61 -9.05 0.59
CA PHE A 183 -6.68 -8.39 1.34
C PHE A 183 -8.03 -8.70 0.70
N GLY A 184 -9.07 -8.76 1.52
CA GLY A 184 -10.45 -8.87 1.05
C GLY A 184 -11.44 -8.51 2.15
N GLY A 185 -12.66 -8.16 1.76
CA GLY A 185 -13.76 -7.93 2.70
C GLY A 185 -14.22 -9.21 3.41
N THR A 186 -13.91 -10.37 2.83
CA THR A 186 -14.16 -11.70 3.41
C THR A 186 -12.87 -12.54 3.38
N PRO A 187 -12.78 -13.61 4.18
CA PRO A 187 -11.67 -14.55 4.11
C PRO A 187 -11.47 -15.15 2.71
N ASP A 188 -12.55 -15.55 2.04
CA ASP A 188 -12.48 -16.11 0.68
C ASP A 188 -11.90 -15.11 -0.32
N ALA A 189 -12.33 -13.85 -0.27
CA ALA A 189 -11.80 -12.79 -1.13
C ALA A 189 -10.33 -12.49 -0.83
N ALA A 190 -9.92 -12.49 0.44
CA ALA A 190 -8.54 -12.28 0.83
C ALA A 190 -7.62 -13.43 0.36
N VAL A 191 -8.11 -14.68 0.41
CA VAL A 191 -7.42 -15.85 -0.14
C VAL A 191 -7.31 -15.75 -1.66
N ALA A 192 -8.38 -15.41 -2.38
CA ALA A 192 -8.36 -15.24 -3.83
C ALA A 192 -7.34 -14.17 -4.26
N SER A 193 -7.31 -13.04 -3.55
CA SER A 193 -6.34 -11.96 -3.75
C SER A 193 -4.90 -12.42 -3.51
N ALA A 194 -4.64 -13.11 -2.39
CA ALA A 194 -3.31 -13.62 -2.06
C ALA A 194 -2.83 -14.66 -3.10
N MET A 195 -3.68 -15.61 -3.48
CA MET A 195 -3.35 -16.66 -4.44
C MET A 195 -3.08 -16.11 -5.84
N SER A 196 -3.86 -15.11 -6.28
CA SER A 196 -3.62 -14.41 -7.56
C SER A 196 -2.23 -13.74 -7.57
N ARG A 197 -1.86 -13.08 -6.46
CA ARG A 197 -0.55 -12.46 -6.28
C ARG A 197 0.59 -13.47 -6.21
N ALA A 198 0.36 -14.60 -5.55
CA ALA A 198 1.31 -15.72 -5.49
C ALA A 198 1.61 -16.24 -6.89
N ALA A 199 0.57 -16.55 -7.67
CA ALA A 199 0.73 -16.98 -9.06
C ALA A 199 1.51 -15.95 -9.89
N HIS A 200 1.19 -14.66 -9.75
CA HIS A 200 1.92 -13.62 -10.46
C HIS A 200 3.41 -13.57 -10.09
N ARG A 201 3.75 -13.67 -8.80
CA ARG A 201 5.16 -13.60 -8.36
C ARG A 201 5.96 -14.84 -8.76
N LEU A 202 5.35 -16.03 -8.68
CA LEU A 202 6.04 -17.29 -9.00
C LEU A 202 6.30 -17.45 -10.50
N HIS A 203 5.38 -16.94 -11.33
CA HIS A 203 5.38 -17.19 -12.78
C HIS A 203 5.70 -15.94 -13.63
N ARG A 204 6.25 -14.90 -13.00
CA ARG A 204 6.67 -13.68 -13.70
C ARG A 204 7.75 -14.03 -14.74
N GLY A 205 7.40 -13.92 -16.02
CA GLY A 205 8.33 -14.15 -17.14
C GLY A 205 8.19 -15.50 -17.86
N ILE A 206 7.18 -16.31 -17.54
CA ILE A 206 6.81 -17.47 -18.37
C ILE A 206 5.74 -17.00 -19.37
N ASP A 207 6.19 -16.69 -20.59
CA ASP A 207 5.43 -16.45 -21.82
C ASP A 207 5.96 -17.37 -22.94
#